data_AF-A0A4V6KVB1-F1
#
_entry.id   AF-A0A4V6KVB1-F1
#
_cell.length_a   1.000
_cell.length_b   1.000
_cell.length_c   1.000
_cell.angle_alpha   90.00
_cell.angle_beta   90.00
_cell.angle_gamma   90.00
#
_symmetry.space_group_name_H-M   'P 1'
#
loop_
_entity.id
_entity.type
_entity.pdbx_description
1 polymer ?
#
loop_
_entity_poly.entity_id
_entity_poly.type
_entity_poly.pdbx_seq_one_letter_code
_entity_poly.pdbx_strand_id
1 'polypeptide(L)'
;MNIQSDVDFISQYVFLPIYAMTGRLLAVELLTRFTGSGDNLAMPTEIGLRLLTPEQRIELFTDQLTLAEKHASWFVANGVTLTINIEETVVDWLLGSETRRQTSAAAAVYCF
;
A
#
# COMPACT_ATOMS: atom_id res chain seq x y z
N MET A 1 -6.35 -0.51 11.14
CA MET A 1 -5.57 0.26 12.11
C MET A 1 -6.33 1.53 12.50
N ASN A 2 -6.37 1.92 13.78
CA ASN A 2 -6.92 3.21 14.23
C ASN A 2 -5.74 4.11 14.61
N ILE A 3 -5.61 5.27 13.97
CA ILE A 3 -4.38 6.06 13.99
C ILE A 3 -4.56 7.24 14.94
N GLN A 4 -3.82 7.23 16.05
CA GLN A 4 -3.88 8.29 17.08
C GLN A 4 -3.18 9.57 16.60
N SER A 5 -3.96 10.41 15.93
CA SER A 5 -3.80 11.88 15.88
C SER A 5 -5.11 12.46 16.43
N ASP A 6 -5.20 13.74 16.81
CA ASP A 6 -6.46 14.39 17.29
C ASP A 6 -7.63 14.33 16.28
N VAL A 7 -7.43 13.68 15.14
CA VAL A 7 -8.41 13.27 14.15
C VAL A 7 -8.22 11.76 13.92
N ASP A 8 -9.17 10.93 14.36
CA ASP A 8 -9.21 9.53 13.94
C ASP A 8 -9.40 9.48 12.41
N PHE A 9 -8.59 8.71 11.69
CA PHE A 9 -8.77 8.47 10.26
C PHE A 9 -8.73 7.00 9.90
N ILE A 10 -9.50 6.65 8.88
CA ILE A 10 -9.67 5.28 8.40
C ILE A 10 -8.95 5.13 7.06
N SER A 11 -8.06 4.14 6.97
CA SER A 11 -7.40 3.73 5.73
C SER A 11 -8.30 2.80 4.93
N GLN A 12 -8.50 3.09 3.64
CA GLN A 12 -9.21 2.25 2.69
C GLN A 12 -8.28 1.88 1.53
N TYR A 13 -8.32 0.61 1.13
CA TYR A 13 -7.49 0.07 0.05
C TYR A 13 -8.27 0.02 -1.26
N VAL A 14 -7.66 0.52 -2.33
CA VAL A 14 -8.24 0.54 -3.68
C VAL A 14 -7.22 0.00 -4.67
N PHE A 15 -7.67 -0.82 -5.63
CA PHE A 15 -6.84 -1.32 -6.72
C PHE A 15 -7.08 -0.49 -7.98
N LEU A 16 -6.03 0.14 -8.51
CA LEU A 16 -6.07 0.83 -9.79
C LEU A 16 -5.58 -0.11 -10.90
N PRO A 17 -6.43 -0.51 -11.86
CA PRO A 17 -6.04 -1.48 -12.87
C PRO A 17 -5.21 -0.86 -14.00
N ILE A 18 -4.21 -1.60 -14.46
CA ILE A 18 -3.33 -1.26 -15.58
C ILE A 18 -3.56 -2.28 -16.70
N TYR A 19 -4.00 -1.79 -17.86
CA TYR A 19 -4.37 -2.62 -19.01
C TYR A 19 -3.38 -2.50 -20.16
N ALA A 20 -3.18 -3.60 -20.88
CA ALA A 20 -2.62 -3.57 -22.21
C ALA A 20 -3.59 -2.88 -23.18
N MET A 21 -3.08 -2.39 -24.32
CA MET A 21 -3.93 -1.85 -25.40
C MET A 21 -4.93 -2.88 -25.96
N THR A 22 -4.66 -4.17 -25.74
CA THR A 22 -5.59 -5.27 -26.09
C THR A 22 -6.74 -5.44 -25.09
N GLY A 23 -6.79 -4.65 -24.01
CA GLY A 23 -7.78 -4.77 -22.94
C GLY A 23 -7.44 -5.83 -21.88
N ARG A 24 -6.32 -6.54 -22.01
CA ARG A 24 -5.85 -7.50 -21.00
C ARG A 24 -5.36 -6.77 -19.75
N LEU A 25 -5.81 -7.21 -18.57
CA LEU A 25 -5.27 -6.72 -17.28
C LEU A 25 -3.82 -7.19 -17.13
N LEU A 26 -2.90 -6.25 -16.96
CA LEU A 26 -1.46 -6.51 -16.80
C LEU A 26 -1.05 -6.43 -15.34
N ALA A 27 -1.52 -5.40 -14.65
CA ALA A 27 -1.15 -5.11 -13.28
C ALA A 27 -2.27 -4.38 -12.54
N VAL A 28 -2.15 -4.29 -11.23
CA VAL A 28 -2.94 -3.39 -10.39
C VAL A 28 -2.00 -2.66 -9.44
N GLU A 29 -2.29 -1.39 -9.18
CA GLU A 29 -1.62 -0.60 -8.16
C GLU A 29 -2.47 -0.51 -6.91
N LEU A 30 -1.90 -0.88 -5.76
CA LEU A 30 -2.56 -0.77 -4.46
C LEU A 30 -2.40 0.65 -3.91
N LEU A 31 -3.51 1.37 -3.87
CA LEU A 31 -3.61 2.73 -3.36
C LEU A 31 -4.27 2.76 -1.99
N THR A 32 -3.82 3.69 -1.14
CA THR A 32 -4.45 4.01 0.14
C THR A 32 -5.23 5.32 0.02
N ARG A 33 -6.50 5.28 0.43
CA ARG A 33 -7.34 6.47 0.63
C ARG A 33 -7.57 6.67 2.12
N PHE A 34 -7.58 7.92 2.55
CA PHE A 34 -7.87 8.27 3.93
C PHE A 34 -9.21 8.98 4.00
N THR A 35 -10.03 8.59 4.97
CA THR A 35 -11.32 9.24 5.26
C THR A 35 -11.34 9.67 6.73
N GLY A 36 -11.79 10.89 7.00
CA GLY A 36 -12.00 11.35 8.38
C GLY A 36 -13.17 10.63 9.06
N SER A 37 -13.05 10.37 10.37
CA SER A 37 -14.01 9.54 11.12
C SER A 37 -15.38 10.17 11.35
N GLY A 38 -15.55 11.48 11.10
CA GLY A 38 -16.78 12.22 11.39
C GLY A 38 -17.68 12.51 10.19
N ASP A 39 -17.11 12.96 9.05
CA ASP A 39 -17.88 13.65 8.00
C ASP A 39 -17.70 13.08 6.59
N ASN A 40 -17.15 11.88 6.45
CA ASN A 40 -16.92 11.24 5.14
C ASN A 40 -16.09 12.11 4.17
N LEU A 41 -15.34 13.07 4.72
CA LEU A 41 -14.49 13.96 3.94
C LEU A 41 -13.28 13.15 3.47
N ALA A 42 -13.18 13.00 2.15
CA ALA A 42 -12.01 12.40 1.53
C ALA A 42 -10.79 13.27 1.80
N MET A 43 -9.81 12.71 2.50
CA MET A 43 -8.54 13.38 2.72
C MET A 43 -7.61 13.10 1.53
N PRO A 44 -6.95 14.12 0.96
CA PRO A 44 -5.91 13.89 -0.05
C PRO A 44 -4.85 12.93 0.50
N THR A 45 -4.51 11.89 -0.27
CA THR A 45 -3.59 10.83 0.16
C THR A 45 -2.25 11.38 0.65
N GLU A 46 -1.72 12.40 -0.03
CA GLU A 46 -0.47 13.04 0.38
C GLU A 46 -0.55 13.69 1.76
N ILE A 47 -1.68 14.33 2.09
CA ILE A 47 -1.89 14.94 3.41
C ILE A 47 -2.01 13.83 4.46
N GLY A 48 -2.76 12.76 4.17
CA GLY A 48 -2.90 11.62 5.08
C GLY A 48 -1.55 10.97 5.40
N LEU A 49 -0.72 10.72 4.38
CA LEU A 49 0.63 10.15 4.57
C LEU A 49 1.55 11.07 5.39
N ARG A 50 1.46 12.39 5.20
CA ARG A 50 2.25 13.37 5.97
C ARG A 50 1.89 13.41 7.46
N LEU A 51 0.66 13.02 7.83
CA LEU A 51 0.20 12.98 9.21
C LEU A 51 0.64 11.70 9.95
N LEU A 52 1.08 10.67 9.22
CA LEU A 52 1.56 9.42 9.81
C LEU A 52 2.95 9.59 10.43
N THR A 53 3.13 9.04 11.63
CA THR A 53 4.47 8.83 12.19
C THR A 53 5.25 7.80 11.37
N PRO A 54 6.59 7.77 11.46
CA PRO A 54 7.41 6.73 10.83
C PRO A 54 6.92 5.30 11.11
N GLU A 55 6.54 5.00 12.35
CA GLU A 55 6.03 3.69 12.76
C GLU A 55 4.69 3.38 12.09
N GLN A 56 3.80 4.37 11.99
CA GLN A 56 2.49 4.21 11.34
C GLN A 56 2.62 4.03 9.82
N ARG A 57 3.64 4.62 9.19
CA ARG A 57 3.97 4.39 7.77
C ARG A 57 4.43 2.95 7.54
N ILE A 58 5.24 2.42 8.44
CA ILE A 58 5.67 1.01 8.41
C ILE A 58 4.48 0.07 8.65
N GLU A 59 3.57 0.41 9.56
CA GLU A 59 2.35 -0.38 9.80
C GLU A 59 1.42 -0.36 8.59
N LEU A 60 1.22 0.81 7.96
CA LEU A 60 0.46 0.93 6.73
C LEU A 60 1.03 0.05 5.60
N PHE A 61 2.36 0.07 5.42
CA PHE A 61 3.03 -0.80 4.45
C PHE A 61 2.86 -2.29 4.79
N THR A 62 2.93 -2.64 6.07
CA THR A 62 2.75 -4.03 6.54
C THR A 62 1.33 -4.53 6.28
N ASP A 63 0.33 -3.67 6.49
CA ASP A 63 -1.07 -3.97 6.17
C ASP A 63 -1.27 -4.19 4.66
N GLN A 64 -0.65 -3.35 3.82
CA GLN A 64 -0.66 -3.51 2.36
C GLN A 64 -0.01 -4.83 1.92
N LEU A 65 1.12 -5.19 2.52
CA LEU A 65 1.79 -6.47 2.25
C LEU A 65 0.93 -7.67 2.69
N THR A 66 0.29 -7.58 3.85
CA THR A 66 -0.64 -8.61 4.34
C THR A 66 -1.82 -8.80 3.37
N LEU A 67 -2.35 -7.70 2.83
CA LEU A 67 -3.39 -7.76 1.80
C LEU A 67 -2.88 -8.40 0.50
N ALA A 68 -1.66 -8.08 0.08
CA ALA A 68 -1.02 -8.69 -1.08
C ALA A 68 -0.86 -10.21 -0.92
N GLU A 69 -0.34 -10.67 0.22
CA GLU A 69 -0.14 -12.08 0.53
C GLU A 69 -1.46 -12.86 0.54
N LYS A 70 -2.50 -12.28 1.14
CA LYS A 70 -3.85 -12.87 1.17
C LYS A 70 -4.40 -13.16 -0.23
N HIS A 71 -4.04 -12.36 -1.23
CA HIS A 71 -4.54 -12.46 -2.60
C HIS A 71 -3.48 -12.95 -3.61
N ALA A 72 -2.29 -13.37 -3.14
CA ALA A 72 -1.15 -13.74 -3.98
C ALA A 72 -1.48 -14.84 -5.01
N SER A 73 -2.26 -15.85 -4.60
CA SER A 73 -2.65 -16.96 -5.50
C SER A 73 -3.45 -16.48 -6.71
N TRP A 74 -4.29 -15.46 -6.56
CA TRP A 74 -5.07 -14.90 -7.66
C TRP A 74 -4.16 -14.16 -8.64
N PHE A 75 -3.23 -13.34 -8.14
CA PHE A 75 -2.27 -12.62 -8.97
C PHE A 75 -1.39 -13.56 -9.80
N VAL A 76 -0.85 -14.60 -9.15
CA VAL A 76 -0.02 -15.63 -9.81
C VAL A 76 -0.83 -16.38 -10.85
N ALA A 77 -2.04 -16.85 -10.52
CA ALA A 77 -2.86 -17.63 -11.45
C ALA A 77 -3.29 -16.85 -12.71
N ASN A 78 -3.48 -15.53 -12.58
CA ASN A 78 -3.90 -14.67 -13.69
C ASN A 78 -2.74 -13.97 -14.41
N GLY A 79 -1.50 -14.13 -13.92
CA GLY A 79 -0.34 -13.41 -14.44
C GLY A 79 -0.51 -11.90 -14.37
N VAL A 80 -1.08 -11.41 -13.27
CA VAL A 80 -1.33 -9.98 -13.00
C VAL A 80 -0.34 -9.52 -11.93
N THR A 81 0.42 -8.48 -12.21
CA THR A 81 1.39 -7.91 -11.25
C THR A 81 0.67 -7.00 -10.24
N LEU A 82 0.96 -7.14 -8.96
CA LEU A 82 0.57 -6.16 -7.94
C LEU A 82 1.72 -5.19 -7.70
N THR A 83 1.46 -3.89 -7.76
CA THR A 83 2.41 -2.83 -7.38
C THR A 83 1.99 -2.17 -6.06
N ILE A 84 2.98 -1.92 -5.20
CA ILE A 84 2.83 -1.19 -3.93
C ILE A 84 3.83 -0.05 -3.94
N ASN A 85 3.36 1.16 -3.68
CA ASN A 85 4.22 2.34 -3.55
C ASN A 85 4.91 2.33 -2.18
N ILE A 86 6.21 2.61 -2.17
CA ILE A 86 6.98 2.79 -0.94
C ILE A 86 7.62 4.17 -0.93
N GLU A 87 7.84 4.70 0.27
CA GLU A 87 8.55 5.95 0.52
C GLU A 87 9.84 5.71 1.32
N GLU A 88 10.67 6.75 1.44
CA GLU A 88 12.01 6.71 2.08
C GLU A 88 12.01 5.99 3.44
N THR A 89 11.06 6.30 4.33
CA THR A 89 10.95 5.64 5.65
C THR A 89 10.81 4.12 5.54
N VAL A 90 10.03 3.64 4.57
CA VAL A 90 9.83 2.21 4.33
C VAL A 90 11.06 1.61 3.65
N VAL A 91 11.70 2.32 2.72
CA VAL A 91 12.97 1.91 2.10
C VAL A 91 14.03 1.68 3.17
N ASP A 92 14.26 2.65 4.04
CA ASP A 92 15.25 2.57 5.12
C ASP A 92 14.96 1.40 6.06
N TRP A 93 13.69 1.21 6.41
CA TRP A 93 13.25 0.11 7.24
C TRP A 93 13.48 -1.28 6.60
N LEU A 94 13.24 -1.40 5.28
CA LEU A 94 13.52 -2.61 4.50
C LEU A 94 15.02 -2.88 4.38
N LEU A 95 15.83 -1.83 4.19
CA LEU A 95 17.28 -1.97 4.06
C LEU A 95 17.96 -2.29 5.39
N GLY A 96 17.38 -1.83 6.50
CA GLY A 96 17.87 -2.04 7.86
C GLY A 96 17.84 -3.50 8.36
N SER A 97 17.25 -4.46 7.64
CA SER A 97 17.44 -5.89 7.94
C SER A 97 17.31 -6.78 6.71
N GLU A 98 18.20 -7.76 6.59
CA GLU A 98 18.27 -8.66 5.44
C GLU A 98 17.06 -9.60 5.34
N THR A 99 16.48 -9.99 6.48
CA THR A 99 15.28 -10.84 6.57
C THR A 99 14.02 -10.17 5.99
N ARG A 100 13.88 -8.85 6.07
CA ARG A 100 12.68 -8.11 5.58
C ARG A 100 12.59 -8.03 4.05
N ARG A 101 13.70 -8.25 3.34
CA ARG A 101 13.77 -8.18 1.88
C ARG A 101 13.20 -9.42 1.18
N GLN A 102 13.14 -10.57 1.86
CA GLN A 102 12.66 -11.81 1.26
C GLN A 102 11.12 -11.89 1.20
N THR A 103 10.42 -11.30 2.17
CA THR A 103 8.95 -11.29 2.24
C THR A 103 8.31 -10.41 1.16
N SER A 104 9.03 -9.43 0.63
CA SER A 104 8.54 -8.47 -0.37
C SER A 104 8.58 -8.98 -1.82
N ALA A 105 9.14 -10.17 -2.08
CA ALA A 105 9.36 -10.68 -3.45
C ALA A 105 8.09 -11.00 -4.25
N ALA A 106 6.91 -11.05 -3.61
CA ALA A 106 5.63 -11.28 -4.28
C ALA A 106 4.95 -10.01 -4.84
N ALA A 107 5.47 -8.83 -4.50
CA ALA A 107 4.98 -7.53 -4.98
C ALA A 107 6.10 -6.81 -5.76
N ALA A 108 5.75 -6.18 -6.88
CA ALA A 108 6.67 -5.28 -7.55
C ALA A 108 6.66 -3.94 -6.79
N VAL A 109 7.71 -3.72 -6.00
CA VAL A 109 7.85 -2.55 -5.14
C VAL A 109 8.54 -1.43 -5.92
N TYR A 110 7.86 -0.29 -6.07
CA TYR A 110 8.41 0.89 -6.76
C TYR A 110 8.50 2.08 -5.79
N CYS A 111 9.61 2.81 -5.87
CA CYS A 111 9.82 4.07 -5.15
C CYS A 111 9.51 5.22 -6.12
N PHE A 112 8.69 6.19 -5.71
CA PHE A 112 8.45 7.43 -6.43
C PHE A 112 8.80 8.64 -5.56
#